data_AF-N6UMK0-F1
#
_entry.id   AF-N6UMK0-F1
#
_cell.length_a   1.000
_cell.length_b   1.000
_cell.length_c   1.000
_cell.angle_alpha   90.00
_cell.angle_beta   90.00
_cell.angle_gamma   90.00
#
_symmetry.space_group_name_H-M   'P 1'
#
loop_
_entity.id
_entity.type
_entity.pdbx_description
1 polymer ?
#
loop_
_entity_poly.entity_id
_entity_poly.type
_entity_poly.pdbx_seq_one_letter_code
_entity_poly.pdbx_strand_id
1 'polypeptide(L)'
;MMSKVVIMLALLVAFACAIQTVDYYAYPKYELKYGVEDPHTGDRKERVELRDGDLVKQEYTWGEKDRIVKVAKVDAHDVPVQISIGKGLY
;
A
#
# COMPACT_ATOMS: atom_id res chain seq x y z
N MET A 1 48.10 -18.67 -27.94
CA MET A 1 47.57 -18.56 -26.55
C MET A 1 46.78 -17.28 -26.32
N MET A 2 47.24 -16.12 -26.83
CA MET A 2 46.57 -14.81 -26.64
C MET A 2 45.19 -14.67 -27.32
N SER A 3 45.01 -15.21 -28.53
CA SER A 3 43.71 -15.14 -29.26
C SER A 3 42.55 -15.84 -28.53
N LYS A 4 42.83 -16.97 -27.86
CA LYS A 4 41.81 -17.67 -27.06
C LYS A 4 41.37 -16.86 -25.84
N VAL A 5 42.28 -16.11 -25.23
CA VAL A 5 42.00 -15.24 -24.07
C VAL A 5 41.12 -14.04 -24.48
N VAL A 6 41.39 -13.45 -25.64
CA VAL A 6 40.59 -12.33 -26.17
C VAL A 6 39.17 -12.78 -26.52
N ILE A 7 39.02 -13.95 -27.16
CA ILE A 7 37.71 -14.53 -27.46
C ILE A 7 36.95 -14.87 -26.17
N MET A 8 37.62 -15.45 -25.18
CA MET A 8 37.01 -15.78 -23.89
C MET A 8 36.53 -14.52 -23.16
N LEU A 9 37.32 -13.45 -23.17
CA LEU A 9 36.94 -12.18 -22.56
C LEU A 9 35.76 -11.52 -23.31
N ALA A 10 35.77 -11.55 -24.64
CA ALA A 10 34.65 -11.03 -25.45
C ALA A 10 33.34 -11.80 -25.19
N LEU A 11 33.41 -13.12 -25.04
CA LEU A 11 32.26 -13.95 -24.68
C LEU A 11 31.75 -13.67 -23.25
N LEU A 12 32.66 -13.46 -22.30
CA LEU A 12 32.30 -13.11 -20.92
C LEU A 12 31.58 -11.75 -20.86
N VAL A 13 32.08 -10.76 -21.59
CA VAL A 13 31.46 -9.42 -21.67
C VAL A 13 30.09 -9.48 -22.37
N ALA A 14 29.98 -10.25 -23.45
CA ALA A 14 28.69 -10.45 -24.12
C ALA A 14 27.67 -11.16 -23.23
N PHE A 15 28.09 -12.16 -22.45
CA PHE A 15 27.23 -12.85 -21.48
C PHE A 15 26.77 -11.92 -20.36
N ALA A 16 27.66 -11.10 -19.80
CA ALA A 16 27.31 -10.13 -18.77
C ALA A 16 26.34 -9.05 -19.30
N CYS A 17 26.53 -8.58 -20.55
CA CYS A 17 25.64 -7.61 -21.19
C CYS A 17 24.26 -8.21 -21.54
N ALA A 18 24.19 -9.54 -21.74
CA ALA A 18 22.95 -10.25 -22.01
C ALA A 18 22.09 -10.54 -20.76
N ILE A 19 22.59 -10.22 -19.56
CA ILE A 19 21.80 -10.33 -18.33
C ILE A 19 20.76 -9.21 -18.34
N GLN A 20 19.54 -9.53 -18.77
CA GLN A 20 18.38 -8.66 -18.59
C GLN A 20 17.72 -8.96 -17.24
N THR A 21 17.60 -7.94 -16.39
CA THR A 21 16.76 -7.99 -15.19
C THR A 21 15.33 -7.62 -15.60
N VAL A 22 14.38 -8.53 -15.36
CA VAL A 22 12.96 -8.25 -15.53
C VAL A 22 12.44 -7.66 -14.23
N ASP A 23 12.08 -6.38 -14.22
CA ASP A 23 11.37 -5.78 -13.09
C ASP A 23 9.95 -6.34 -13.05
N TYR A 24 9.66 -7.17 -12.04
CA TYR A 24 8.32 -7.69 -11.82
C TYR A 24 7.47 -6.63 -11.11
N TYR A 25 6.53 -6.04 -11.85
CA TYR A 25 5.53 -5.13 -11.29
C TYR A 25 4.21 -5.89 -11.06
N ALA A 26 3.85 -6.09 -9.79
CA ALA A 26 2.53 -6.59 -9.40
C ALA A 26 1.60 -5.43 -9.07
N TYR A 27 0.40 -5.44 -9.64
CA TYR A 27 -0.64 -4.46 -9.34
C TYR A 27 -1.12 -4.60 -7.88
N PRO A 28 -0.95 -3.58 -7.01
CA PRO A 28 -1.33 -3.70 -5.60
C PRO A 28 -2.84 -3.57 -5.44
N LYS A 29 -3.50 -4.63 -4.97
CA LYS A 29 -4.93 -4.63 -4.68
C LYS A 29 -5.22 -5.40 -3.39
N TYR A 30 -5.76 -4.72 -2.38
CA TYR A 30 -6.14 -5.36 -1.12
C TYR A 30 -7.28 -4.62 -0.41
N GLU A 31 -7.91 -5.34 0.50
CA GLU A 31 -8.86 -4.80 1.47
C GLU A 31 -8.46 -5.30 2.86
N LEU A 32 -8.22 -4.38 3.79
CA LEU A 32 -7.84 -4.65 5.16
C LEU A 32 -8.88 -4.04 6.09
N LYS A 33 -9.38 -4.85 7.02
CA LYS A 33 -10.35 -4.43 8.04
C LYS A 33 -9.91 -4.93 9.39
N TYR A 34 -9.85 -4.05 10.38
CA TYR A 34 -9.56 -4.42 11.76
C TYR A 34 -10.23 -3.48 12.75
N GLY A 35 -10.46 -3.96 13.96
CA GLY A 35 -11.05 -3.18 15.02
C GLY A 35 -10.70 -3.72 16.40
N VAL A 36 -10.94 -2.88 17.40
CA VAL A 36 -10.82 -3.20 18.82
C VAL A 36 -12.13 -2.81 19.49
N GLU A 37 -12.67 -3.73 20.27
CA GLU A 37 -13.86 -3.52 21.08
C GLU A 37 -13.52 -3.88 22.52
N ASP A 38 -13.65 -2.92 23.42
CA ASP A 38 -13.42 -3.11 24.86
C ASP A 38 -14.75 -3.01 25.62
N PRO A 39 -15.33 -4.15 26.06
CA PRO A 39 -16.58 -4.16 26.80
C PRO A 39 -16.52 -3.48 28.16
N HIS A 40 -15.32 -3.33 28.75
CA HIS A 40 -15.17 -2.74 30.08
C HIS A 40 -15.20 -1.21 30.05
N THR A 41 -14.62 -0.60 29.01
CA THR A 41 -14.60 0.85 28.82
C THR A 41 -15.68 1.36 27.87
N GLY A 42 -16.24 0.48 27.03
CA GLY A 42 -17.16 0.85 25.95
C GLY A 42 -16.48 1.53 24.76
N ASP A 43 -15.15 1.45 24.66
CA ASP A 43 -14.37 1.96 23.52
C ASP A 43 -14.51 1.00 22.32
N ARG A 44 -14.85 1.57 21.16
CA ARG A 44 -14.96 0.84 19.91
C ARG A 44 -14.17 1.57 18.83
N LYS A 45 -13.16 0.93 18.27
CA LYS A 45 -12.32 1.50 17.22
C LYS A 45 -12.31 0.58 16.02
N GLU A 46 -12.49 1.13 14.84
CA GLU A 46 -12.44 0.40 13.58
C GLU A 46 -11.58 1.14 12.56
N ARG A 47 -10.82 0.37 11.78
CA ARG A 47 -10.07 0.86 10.63
C ARG A 47 -10.38 -0.02 9.42
N VAL A 48 -10.64 0.64 8.30
CA VAL A 48 -10.78 0.01 6.99
C VAL A 48 -9.80 0.67 6.03
N GLU A 49 -9.08 -0.14 5.26
CA GLU A 49 -8.20 0.33 4.20
C GLU A 49 -8.44 -0.48 2.93
N LEU A 50 -8.67 0.21 1.83
CA LEU A 50 -8.83 -0.36 0.51
C LEU A 50 -7.76 0.24 -0.39
N ARG A 51 -6.98 -0.62 -1.04
CA ARG A 51 -6.02 -0.20 -2.06
C ARG A 51 -6.38 -0.81 -3.41
N ASP A 52 -6.37 0.03 -4.43
CA ASP A 52 -6.55 -0.36 -5.83
C ASP A 52 -5.54 0.43 -6.70
N GLY A 53 -4.36 -0.15 -6.92
CA GLY A 53 -3.26 0.50 -7.62
C GLY A 53 -2.74 1.70 -6.85
N ASP A 54 -2.96 2.88 -7.42
CA ASP A 54 -2.57 4.17 -6.85
C ASP A 54 -3.68 4.84 -6.04
N LEU A 55 -4.87 4.25 -6.00
CA LEU A 55 -5.97 4.70 -5.17
C LEU A 55 -5.92 4.01 -3.81
N VAL A 56 -5.87 4.80 -2.74
CA VAL A 56 -6.00 4.32 -1.37
C VAL A 56 -7.17 5.03 -0.71
N LYS A 57 -8.12 4.24 -0.21
CA LYS A 57 -9.24 4.72 0.61
C LYS A 57 -9.06 4.19 2.02
N GLN A 58 -9.15 5.07 2.99
CA GLN A 58 -8.98 4.71 4.39
C GLN A 58 -10.11 5.31 5.23
N GLU A 59 -10.70 4.51 6.10
CA GLU A 59 -11.73 4.94 7.03
C GLU A 59 -11.30 4.60 8.46
N TYR A 60 -11.47 5.56 9.36
CA TYR A 60 -11.31 5.39 10.80
C TYR A 60 -12.61 5.72 11.49
N THR A 61 -13.06 4.81 12.34
CA THR A 61 -14.20 5.03 13.22
C THR A 61 -13.73 4.86 14.65
N TRP A 62 -14.03 5.82 15.51
CA TRP A 62 -13.88 5.62 16.95
C TRP A 62 -15.14 6.08 17.67
N GLY A 63 -15.62 5.21 18.55
CA GLY A 63 -16.78 5.40 19.40
C GLY A 63 -16.33 5.46 20.85
N GLU A 64 -16.66 6.54 21.56
CA GLU A 64 -16.48 6.66 23.00
C GLU A 64 -17.80 7.10 23.62
N LYS A 65 -18.38 6.23 24.46
CA LYS A 65 -19.70 6.41 25.10
C LYS A 65 -20.80 6.77 24.10
N ASP A 66 -21.10 8.06 23.96
CA ASP A 66 -22.20 8.61 23.14
C ASP A 66 -21.70 9.35 21.88
N ARG A 67 -20.41 9.25 21.56
CA ARG A 67 -19.80 9.95 20.43
C ARG A 67 -19.20 8.97 19.47
N ILE A 68 -19.66 8.99 18.23
CA ILE A 68 -19.01 8.28 17.12
C ILE A 68 -18.43 9.32 16.18
N VAL A 69 -17.12 9.21 15.93
CA VAL A 69 -16.46 9.99 14.89
C VAL A 69 -15.99 9.06 13.80
N LYS A 70 -16.29 9.44 12.56
CA LYS A 70 -15.82 8.77 11.37
C LYS A 70 -14.97 9.73 10.54
N VAL A 71 -13.78 9.29 10.16
CA VAL A 71 -12.88 10.03 9.27
C VAL A 71 -12.63 9.15 8.06
N ALA A 72 -12.87 9.69 6.87
CA ALA A 72 -12.48 9.04 5.63
C ALA A 72 -11.40 9.87 4.93
N LYS A 73 -10.37 9.19 4.41
CA LYS A 73 -9.28 9.75 3.62
C LYS A 73 -9.26 9.05 2.27
N VAL A 74 -9.13 9.82 1.20
CA VAL A 74 -8.87 9.32 -0.14
C VAL A 74 -7.56 9.91 -0.62
N ASP A 75 -6.66 9.03 -1.03
CA ASP A 75 -5.33 9.33 -1.55
C ASP A 75 -5.23 8.73 -2.96
N ALA A 76 -4.81 9.53 -3.93
CA ALA A 76 -4.67 9.11 -5.32
C ALA A 76 -3.51 9.86 -5.97
N HIS A 77 -2.81 9.19 -6.89
CA HIS A 77 -1.70 9.81 -7.62
C HIS A 77 -2.15 11.08 -8.34
N ASP A 78 -1.37 12.16 -8.24
CA ASP A 78 -1.63 13.49 -8.82
C ASP A 78 -2.97 14.16 -8.44
N VAL A 79 -3.65 13.67 -7.40
CA VAL A 79 -4.87 14.31 -6.87
C VAL A 79 -4.62 14.78 -5.43
N PRO A 80 -5.04 16.01 -5.07
CA PRO A 80 -4.96 16.45 -3.68
C PRO A 80 -5.73 15.49 -2.76
N VAL A 81 -5.09 15.11 -1.65
CA VAL A 81 -5.69 14.26 -0.62
C VAL A 81 -7.04 14.85 -0.17
N GLN A 82 -8.07 14.01 -0.18
CA GLN A 82 -9.41 14.38 0.28
C GLN A 82 -9.65 13.79 1.67
N ILE A 83 -10.09 14.61 2.62
CA ILE A 83 -10.43 14.18 3.98
C ILE A 83 -11.85 14.65 4.29
N SER A 84 -12.69 13.72 4.74
CA SER A 84 -14.04 14.01 5.22
C SER A 84 -14.20 13.53 6.65
N ILE A 85 -14.77 14.38 7.51
CA ILE A 85 -15.05 14.06 8.92
C ILE A 85 -16.56 14.08 9.12
N GLY A 86 -17.11 12.94 9.51
CA GLY A 86 -18.50 12.80 9.97
C GLY A 86 -18.54 12.66 11.49
N LYS A 87 -19.45 13.40 12.13
CA LYS A 87 -19.88 13.12 13.51
C LYS A 87 -21.20 12.37 13.42
N GLY A 88 -21.24 11.16 13.96
CA GLY A 88 -22.49 10.45 14.24
C GLY A 88 -23.02 10.90 15.59
N LEU A 89 -24.28 11.32 15.64
CA LEU A 89 -25.09 11.19 16.84
C LEU A 89 -25.69 9.78 16.81
N TYR A 90 -25.77 9.12 17.97
CA TYR A 90 -26.60 7.93 18.12
C TYR A 90 -28.06 8.25 17.81
#